data_AF-A0A1C5KF56-F1
#
_entry.id   AF-A0A1C5KF56-F1
#
_cell.length_a   1.000
_cell.length_b   1.000
_cell.length_c   1.000
_cell.angle_alpha   90.00
_cell.angle_beta   90.00
_cell.angle_gamma   90.00
#
_symmetry.space_group_name_H-M   'P 1'
#
loop_
_entity.id
_entity.type
_entity.pdbx_description
1 polymer ?
#
loop_
_entity_poly.entity_id
_entity_poly.type
_entity_poly.pdbx_seq_one_letter_code
_entity_poly.pdbx_strand_id
1 'polypeptide(L)'
;MAQKNQEKGSTGGLPAATTPDRVRNVVLVGHSGAGKTTLVEALLAASGTIDRAGSVTAGTTVADHDPAAVRQQRSVALSCAPLEHAGVRVNLLDTPGYGDFVGELRAGLRAADAALFVVSAVDGMDAATAALWEECAAVDLPRAVAVARLDHPRADFDEAVALCQRVFGDDVLPLHLPMLGDDGESVAGLLALVTRRVHDYSAGLPATVREPDPQHLPAIAESRGELIEGIIAESEDETLMDRYLDGAEIDTDVLVGDLEKAVARGHLYPVLPVCATTGVGLDVLLDTLVSAFPPPLERPVPAVTGLDGSPRSPLAGDPDGPLVAEVVRTTVDRHLGRVCLVRVFSGTLRPGQPVHVAGHGRADRGRPDHDTDERIGALHRPLGAALREVAGCVAGDICAITGVGGAHTGDTVSATDEPLLLAPWEMPEPLLPVAVVPRHPDDGDALTRSLDRLIAGDPTVRLERDPQTHQLVLWCMGEAHADVLLDRLRADGAELDTEPVRVPLRETFTQAAAGHGRHVQQPGGHDQ
;
A
#
# COMPACT_ATOMS: atom_id res chain seq x y z
N MET A 1 10.15 43.03 -32.30
CA MET A 1 8.79 42.62 -32.70
C MET A 1 8.86 41.15 -33.11
N ALA A 2 8.20 40.18 -32.51
CA ALA A 2 7.23 40.17 -31.44
C ALA A 2 7.57 39.00 -30.49
N GLN A 3 7.72 39.33 -29.22
CA GLN A 3 7.85 38.42 -28.10
C GLN A 3 6.44 38.28 -27.54
N LYS A 4 5.88 37.06 -27.52
CA LYS A 4 4.54 36.82 -26.97
C LYS A 4 4.66 35.79 -25.87
N ASN A 5 4.30 36.25 -24.67
CA ASN A 5 4.32 35.59 -23.37
C ASN A 5 3.87 34.13 -23.41
N GLN A 6 4.74 33.22 -22.97
CA GLN A 6 4.31 32.06 -22.20
C GLN A 6 4.19 32.53 -20.75
N GLU A 7 2.94 32.66 -20.29
CA GLU A 7 2.65 32.90 -18.89
C GLU A 7 3.12 31.69 -18.08
N LYS A 8 4.01 31.99 -17.14
CA LYS A 8 4.49 31.07 -16.12
C LYS A 8 3.29 30.53 -15.35
N GLY A 9 3.12 29.20 -15.38
CA GLY A 9 2.33 28.49 -14.38
C GLY A 9 2.82 28.90 -12.99
N SER A 10 1.86 29.15 -12.10
CA SER A 10 2.00 29.81 -10.81
C SER A 10 3.22 29.36 -9.98
N THR A 11 4.17 30.26 -9.78
CA THR A 11 4.99 30.30 -8.55
C THR A 11 4.07 30.72 -7.41
N GLY A 12 3.54 29.77 -6.65
CA GLY A 12 2.62 30.03 -5.55
C GLY A 12 2.88 29.15 -4.33
N GLY A 13 3.86 29.54 -3.50
CA GLY A 13 4.10 29.00 -2.16
C GLY A 13 4.48 27.51 -2.08
N LEU A 14 5.18 27.12 -1.00
CA LEU A 14 5.13 25.71 -0.59
C LEU A 14 3.65 25.42 -0.25
N PRO A 15 3.07 24.30 -0.72
CA PRO A 15 1.69 23.96 -0.40
C PRO A 15 1.48 24.02 1.12
N ALA A 16 0.39 24.65 1.56
CA ALA A 16 0.07 24.79 2.97
C ALA A 16 0.06 23.42 3.68
N ALA A 17 0.47 23.41 4.94
CA ALA A 17 0.33 22.25 5.81
C ALA A 17 -1.17 21.91 5.92
N THR A 18 -1.52 20.68 5.57
CA THR A 18 -2.88 20.16 5.76
C THR A 18 -3.04 19.80 7.22
N THR A 19 -4.25 19.94 7.74
CA THR A 19 -4.59 19.49 9.09
C THR A 19 -4.95 18.00 9.05
N PRO A 20 -4.72 17.25 10.14
CA PRO A 20 -4.92 15.79 10.11
C PRO A 20 -6.35 15.35 9.74
N ASP A 21 -7.38 16.16 10.02
CA ASP A 21 -8.78 15.93 9.64
C ASP A 21 -9.01 15.96 8.12
N ARG A 22 -8.08 16.59 7.38
CA ARG A 22 -8.12 16.75 5.92
C ARG A 22 -7.17 15.82 5.18
N VAL A 23 -6.80 14.70 5.80
CA VAL A 23 -6.00 13.64 5.17
C VAL A 23 -6.81 12.34 5.13
N ARG A 24 -6.64 11.56 4.06
CA ARG A 24 -7.10 10.17 3.94
C ARG A 24 -5.94 9.35 3.40
N ASN A 25 -5.51 8.31 4.11
CA ASN A 25 -4.51 7.37 3.61
C ASN A 25 -5.22 6.09 3.19
N VAL A 26 -5.27 5.83 1.88
CA VAL A 26 -6.08 4.75 1.31
C VAL A 26 -5.18 3.80 0.56
N VAL A 27 -5.11 2.55 1.02
CA VAL A 27 -4.39 1.48 0.33
C VAL A 27 -5.28 0.75 -0.64
N LEU A 28 -4.79 0.50 -1.84
CA LEU A 28 -5.48 -0.31 -2.84
C LEU A 28 -4.99 -1.75 -2.72
N VAL A 29 -5.93 -2.68 -2.51
CA VAL A 29 -5.66 -4.11 -2.30
C VAL A 29 -6.43 -4.92 -3.33
N GLY A 30 -5.88 -6.05 -3.76
CA GLY A 30 -6.52 -6.96 -4.71
C GLY A 30 -5.51 -7.75 -5.52
N HIS A 31 -5.98 -8.79 -6.19
CA HIS A 31 -5.12 -9.69 -6.96
C HIS A 31 -4.34 -8.97 -8.09
N SER A 32 -3.30 -9.62 -8.59
CA SER A 32 -2.55 -9.14 -9.75
C SER A 32 -3.46 -9.02 -10.97
N GLY A 33 -3.44 -7.87 -11.65
CA GLY A 33 -4.29 -7.61 -12.82
C GLY A 33 -5.72 -7.11 -12.51
N ALA A 34 -6.10 -6.96 -11.24
CA ALA A 34 -7.41 -6.43 -10.85
C ALA A 34 -7.68 -4.98 -11.33
N GLY A 35 -6.64 -4.25 -11.73
CA GLY A 35 -6.74 -2.87 -12.22
C GLY A 35 -6.37 -1.80 -11.20
N LYS A 36 -5.75 -2.14 -10.07
CA LYS A 36 -5.31 -1.20 -9.01
C LYS A 36 -4.54 0.00 -9.57
N THR A 37 -3.39 -0.25 -10.20
CA THR A 37 -2.55 0.79 -10.80
C THR A 37 -3.30 1.61 -11.85
N THR A 38 -4.09 0.96 -12.71
CA THR A 38 -4.91 1.65 -13.71
C THR A 38 -5.95 2.57 -13.06
N LEU A 39 -6.56 2.14 -11.95
CA LEU A 39 -7.50 2.95 -11.18
C LEU A 39 -6.79 4.14 -10.52
N VAL A 40 -5.59 3.96 -9.96
CA VAL A 40 -4.78 5.05 -9.41
C VAL A 40 -4.50 6.10 -10.48
N GLU A 41 -4.03 5.69 -11.67
CA GLU A 41 -3.79 6.61 -12.79
C GLU A 41 -5.05 7.38 -13.19
N ALA A 42 -6.19 6.70 -13.24
CA ALA A 42 -7.46 7.31 -13.60
C ALA A 42 -7.94 8.32 -12.55
N LEU A 43 -7.78 8.02 -11.26
CA LEU A 43 -8.11 8.95 -10.17
C LEU A 43 -7.18 10.18 -10.14
N LEU A 44 -5.88 9.98 -10.40
CA LEU A 44 -4.93 11.08 -10.54
C LEU A 44 -5.29 12.00 -11.71
N ALA A 45 -5.73 11.44 -12.84
CA ALA A 45 -6.17 12.23 -13.98
C ALA A 45 -7.51 12.93 -13.72
N ALA A 46 -8.48 12.23 -13.12
CA ALA A 46 -9.81 12.78 -12.80
C ALA A 46 -9.74 13.93 -11.78
N SER A 47 -8.82 13.85 -10.81
CA SER A 47 -8.54 14.93 -9.85
C SER A 47 -7.74 16.09 -10.44
N GLY A 48 -7.22 15.96 -11.67
CA GLY A 48 -6.32 16.94 -12.29
C GLY A 48 -4.91 16.96 -11.69
N THR A 49 -4.54 15.95 -10.90
CA THR A 49 -3.19 15.78 -10.36
C THR A 49 -2.17 15.51 -11.47
N ILE A 50 -2.59 14.79 -12.50
CA ILE A 50 -1.84 14.59 -13.75
C ILE A 50 -2.72 14.94 -14.95
N ASP A 51 -2.10 15.35 -16.06
CA ASP A 51 -2.84 15.77 -17.27
C ASP A 51 -3.58 14.62 -17.94
N ARG A 52 -3.05 13.39 -17.86
CA ARG A 52 -3.62 12.20 -18.50
C ARG A 52 -3.16 10.94 -17.78
N ALA A 53 -4.06 9.97 -17.64
CA ALA A 53 -3.76 8.64 -17.11
C ALA A 53 -2.68 7.94 -17.94
N GLY A 54 -1.70 7.35 -17.26
CA GLY A 54 -0.71 6.46 -17.85
C GLY A 54 -1.27 5.09 -18.23
N SER A 55 -0.45 4.29 -18.90
CA SER A 55 -0.79 2.90 -19.23
C SER A 55 0.31 1.95 -18.74
N VAL A 56 -0.11 0.86 -18.09
CA VAL A 56 0.78 -0.23 -17.67
C VAL A 56 1.52 -0.81 -18.87
N THR A 57 0.79 -1.12 -19.95
CA THR A 57 1.33 -1.67 -21.21
C THR A 57 2.29 -0.75 -21.93
N ALA A 58 2.12 0.56 -21.76
CA ALA A 58 3.05 1.55 -22.32
C ALA A 58 4.22 1.86 -21.37
N GLY A 59 4.20 1.39 -20.11
CA GLY A 59 5.20 1.72 -19.11
C GLY A 59 5.21 3.20 -18.73
N THR A 60 4.05 3.86 -18.76
CA THR A 60 3.94 5.32 -18.54
C THR A 60 3.13 5.68 -17.30
N THR A 61 2.86 4.71 -16.41
CA THR A 61 2.17 4.99 -15.16
C THR A 61 3.10 5.72 -14.19
N VAL A 62 2.53 6.58 -13.36
CA VAL A 62 3.17 7.27 -12.25
C VAL A 62 3.54 6.27 -11.16
N ALA A 63 2.62 5.38 -10.80
CA ALA A 63 2.81 4.46 -9.69
C ALA A 63 3.94 3.42 -9.95
N ASP A 64 3.98 2.84 -11.16
CA ASP A 64 4.94 1.79 -11.57
C ASP A 64 6.08 2.35 -12.43
N HIS A 65 6.89 3.23 -11.84
CA HIS A 65 8.07 3.82 -12.50
C HIS A 65 9.36 2.98 -12.31
N ASP A 66 9.33 1.92 -11.50
CA ASP A 66 10.46 0.99 -11.34
C ASP A 66 10.69 0.23 -12.67
N PRO A 67 11.92 0.19 -13.22
CA PRO A 67 12.22 -0.55 -14.45
C PRO A 67 11.80 -2.03 -14.41
N ALA A 68 11.82 -2.67 -13.24
CA ALA A 68 11.34 -4.03 -13.06
C ALA A 68 9.82 -4.12 -13.20
N ALA A 69 9.08 -3.16 -12.64
CA ALA A 69 7.62 -3.09 -12.79
C ALA A 69 7.21 -2.90 -14.25
N VAL A 70 7.87 -1.97 -14.95
CA VAL A 70 7.65 -1.72 -16.38
C VAL A 70 7.96 -2.96 -17.22
N ARG A 71 9.09 -3.64 -16.98
CA ARG A 71 9.46 -4.85 -17.73
C ARG A 71 8.50 -6.01 -17.48
N GLN A 72 8.09 -6.21 -16.22
CA GLN A 72 7.24 -7.32 -15.82
C GLN A 72 5.74 -7.03 -15.96
N GLN A 73 5.37 -5.79 -16.29
CA GLN A 73 3.98 -5.37 -16.48
C GLN A 73 3.11 -5.62 -15.24
N ARG A 74 3.71 -5.43 -14.06
CA ARG A 74 3.08 -5.59 -12.75
C ARG A 74 3.81 -4.73 -11.72
N SER A 75 3.09 -4.26 -10.72
CA SER A 75 3.68 -3.55 -9.60
C SER A 75 4.53 -4.49 -8.75
N VAL A 76 5.73 -4.05 -8.38
CA VAL A 76 6.70 -4.81 -7.56
C VAL A 76 7.04 -4.10 -6.26
N ALA A 77 6.54 -2.88 -6.04
CA ALA A 77 6.78 -2.11 -4.83
C ALA A 77 5.67 -1.10 -4.54
N LEU A 78 5.52 -0.69 -3.28
CA LEU A 78 4.49 0.23 -2.77
C LEU A 78 4.67 1.66 -3.30
N SER A 79 3.72 2.19 -4.05
CA SER A 79 3.77 3.58 -4.51
C SER A 79 2.80 4.47 -3.73
N CYS A 80 3.21 5.72 -3.46
CA CYS A 80 2.34 6.73 -2.85
C CYS A 80 2.06 7.84 -3.86
N ALA A 81 0.78 8.09 -4.13
CA ALA A 81 0.32 9.09 -5.08
C ALA A 81 -0.76 9.98 -4.42
N PRO A 82 -0.37 11.14 -3.88
CA PRO A 82 -1.29 12.09 -3.27
C PRO A 82 -2.09 12.84 -4.33
N LEU A 83 -3.40 12.98 -4.11
CA LEU A 83 -4.30 13.87 -4.84
C LEU A 83 -5.08 14.76 -3.87
N GLU A 84 -5.71 15.82 -4.39
CA GLU A 84 -6.60 16.69 -3.63
C GLU A 84 -8.01 16.58 -4.21
N HIS A 85 -9.00 16.32 -3.35
CA HIS A 85 -10.42 16.27 -3.73
C HIS A 85 -11.27 16.90 -2.62
N ALA A 86 -12.20 17.79 -2.98
CA ALA A 86 -13.06 18.51 -2.02
C ALA A 86 -12.29 19.17 -0.83
N GLY A 87 -11.06 19.63 -1.06
CA GLY A 87 -10.21 20.23 -0.02
C GLY A 87 -9.61 19.23 0.99
N VAL A 88 -9.67 17.94 0.68
CA VAL A 88 -9.06 16.84 1.43
C VAL A 88 -7.96 16.21 0.59
N ARG A 89 -6.82 15.93 1.22
CA ARG A 89 -5.75 15.16 0.61
C ARG A 89 -6.06 13.68 0.72
N VAL A 90 -6.02 12.98 -0.40
CA VAL A 90 -6.09 11.52 -0.45
C VAL A 90 -4.74 10.99 -0.90
N ASN A 91 -4.03 10.31 0.00
CA ASN A 91 -2.81 9.58 -0.29
C ASN A 91 -3.19 8.18 -0.78
N LEU A 92 -3.15 7.97 -2.10
CA LEU A 92 -3.39 6.64 -2.69
C LEU A 92 -2.11 5.81 -2.57
N LEU A 93 -2.20 4.68 -1.89
CA LEU A 93 -1.12 3.72 -1.70
C LEU A 93 -1.35 2.52 -2.64
N ASP A 94 -0.69 2.54 -3.80
CA ASP A 94 -0.75 1.45 -4.77
C ASP A 94 0.16 0.30 -4.34
N THR A 95 -0.39 -0.90 -4.19
CA THR A 95 0.37 -2.07 -3.73
C THR A 95 0.48 -3.16 -4.80
N PRO A 96 1.57 -3.94 -4.79
CA PRO A 96 1.65 -5.16 -5.58
C PRO A 96 0.51 -6.14 -5.29
N GLY A 97 -0.09 -6.70 -6.34
CA GLY A 97 -1.11 -7.75 -6.20
C GLY A 97 -0.56 -9.18 -6.29
N TYR A 98 0.76 -9.35 -6.40
CA TYR A 98 1.40 -10.65 -6.55
C TYR A 98 2.04 -11.08 -5.23
N GLY A 99 1.78 -12.32 -4.80
CA GLY A 99 2.12 -12.80 -3.45
C GLY A 99 3.60 -12.70 -3.08
N ASP A 100 4.51 -12.82 -4.04
CA ASP A 100 5.95 -12.70 -3.79
C ASP A 100 6.37 -11.29 -3.29
N PHE A 101 5.51 -10.28 -3.43
CA PHE A 101 5.74 -8.90 -2.96
C PHE A 101 4.85 -8.52 -1.77
N VAL A 102 4.37 -9.49 -0.99
CA VAL A 102 3.48 -9.24 0.17
C VAL A 102 4.11 -8.32 1.23
N GLY A 103 5.44 -8.24 1.32
CA GLY A 103 6.13 -7.27 2.18
C GLY A 103 5.79 -5.82 1.86
N GLU A 104 5.75 -5.48 0.57
CA GLU A 104 5.39 -4.15 0.07
C GLU A 104 3.90 -3.86 0.28
N LEU A 105 3.04 -4.87 0.14
CA LEU A 105 1.63 -4.75 0.46
C LEU A 105 1.40 -4.46 1.96
N ARG A 106 2.08 -5.20 2.85
CA ARG A 106 1.99 -4.99 4.31
C ARG A 106 2.54 -3.62 4.73
N ALA A 107 3.58 -3.13 4.07
CA ALA A 107 4.05 -1.75 4.25
C ALA A 107 2.96 -0.72 3.85
N GLY A 108 2.21 -0.99 2.77
CA GLY A 108 1.07 -0.15 2.36
C GLY A 108 -0.04 -0.14 3.39
N LEU A 109 -0.44 -1.31 3.90
CA LEU A 109 -1.42 -1.43 4.99
C LEU A 109 -0.97 -0.68 6.25
N ARG A 110 0.33 -0.76 6.58
CA ARG A 110 0.89 -0.04 7.74
C ARG A 110 0.82 1.48 7.59
N ALA A 111 0.91 1.99 6.36
CA ALA A 111 0.83 3.41 6.07
C ALA A 111 -0.62 3.95 5.98
N ALA A 112 -1.60 3.05 5.83
CA ALA A 112 -2.98 3.40 5.51
C ALA A 112 -3.89 3.48 6.73
N ASP A 113 -4.97 4.25 6.58
CA ASP A 113 -6.05 4.36 7.57
C ASP A 113 -7.34 3.71 7.06
N ALA A 114 -7.42 3.37 5.76
CA ALA A 114 -8.52 2.64 5.13
C ALA A 114 -8.01 1.82 3.92
N ALA A 115 -8.75 0.78 3.54
CA ALA A 115 -8.43 -0.06 2.39
C ALA A 115 -9.54 -0.07 1.33
N LEU A 116 -9.15 0.13 0.07
CA LEU A 116 -10.00 -0.03 -1.11
C LEU A 116 -9.66 -1.36 -1.79
N PHE A 117 -10.54 -2.34 -1.66
CA PHE A 117 -10.42 -3.63 -2.33
C PHE A 117 -10.87 -3.49 -3.79
N VAL A 118 -9.92 -3.59 -4.72
CA VAL A 118 -10.18 -3.56 -6.15
C VAL A 118 -10.42 -4.98 -6.64
N VAL A 119 -11.65 -5.26 -7.08
CA VAL A 119 -12.07 -6.57 -7.56
C VAL A 119 -12.40 -6.47 -9.05
N SER A 120 -11.83 -7.37 -9.85
CA SER A 120 -12.13 -7.42 -11.29
C SER A 120 -13.51 -8.02 -11.51
N ALA A 121 -14.37 -7.36 -12.29
CA ALA A 121 -15.64 -7.91 -12.75
C ALA A 121 -15.48 -9.11 -13.72
N VAL A 122 -14.24 -9.53 -14.01
CA VAL A 122 -13.92 -10.58 -14.98
C VAL A 122 -13.10 -11.71 -14.38
N ASP A 123 -12.11 -11.39 -13.55
CA ASP A 123 -11.04 -12.33 -13.16
C ASP A 123 -11.28 -12.98 -11.78
N GLY A 124 -12.37 -12.64 -11.11
CA GLY A 124 -12.73 -13.16 -9.79
C GLY A 124 -11.83 -12.65 -8.67
N MET A 125 -11.61 -13.48 -7.65
CA MET A 125 -10.83 -13.14 -6.46
C MET A 125 -9.94 -14.31 -6.05
N ASP A 126 -8.70 -14.03 -5.65
CA ASP A 126 -7.78 -15.04 -5.16
C ASP A 126 -7.85 -15.20 -3.63
N ALA A 127 -7.32 -16.33 -3.14
CA ALA A 127 -7.30 -16.63 -1.71
C ALA A 127 -6.46 -15.62 -0.91
N ALA A 128 -5.46 -15.00 -1.53
CA ALA A 128 -4.64 -13.97 -0.89
C ALA A 128 -5.45 -12.70 -0.60
N THR A 129 -6.29 -12.26 -1.55
CA THR A 129 -7.20 -11.12 -1.35
C THR A 129 -8.21 -11.42 -0.24
N ALA A 130 -8.75 -12.64 -0.20
CA ALA A 130 -9.64 -13.09 0.89
C ALA A 130 -8.95 -13.06 2.26
N ALA A 131 -7.73 -13.60 2.37
CA ALA A 131 -6.97 -13.57 3.62
C ALA A 131 -6.67 -12.13 4.08
N LEU A 132 -6.37 -11.23 3.14
CA LEU A 132 -6.12 -9.82 3.45
C LEU A 132 -7.38 -9.09 3.95
N TRP A 133 -8.57 -9.48 3.49
CA TRP A 133 -9.82 -8.95 4.04
C TRP A 133 -9.95 -9.25 5.54
N GLU A 134 -9.66 -10.48 5.93
CA GLU A 134 -9.65 -10.93 7.33
C GLU A 134 -8.53 -10.26 8.14
N GLU A 135 -7.34 -10.10 7.57
CA GLU A 135 -6.23 -9.36 8.22
C GLU A 135 -6.63 -7.90 8.51
N CYS A 136 -7.33 -7.25 7.58
CA CYS A 136 -7.87 -5.90 7.78
C CYS A 136 -8.99 -5.88 8.84
N ALA A 137 -9.84 -6.91 8.87
CA ALA A 137 -10.89 -7.05 9.88
C ALA A 137 -10.32 -7.16 11.29
N ALA A 138 -9.23 -7.92 11.47
CA ALA A 138 -8.60 -8.15 12.77
C ALA A 138 -8.05 -6.88 13.44
N VAL A 139 -7.90 -5.79 12.69
CA VAL A 139 -7.43 -4.48 13.16
C VAL A 139 -8.47 -3.37 12.94
N ASP A 140 -9.73 -3.74 12.71
CA ASP A 140 -10.85 -2.84 12.47
C ASP A 140 -10.56 -1.81 11.36
N LEU A 141 -9.81 -2.18 10.30
CA LEU A 141 -9.48 -1.25 9.22
C LEU A 141 -10.75 -0.98 8.39
N PRO A 142 -11.17 0.29 8.23
CA PRO A 142 -12.25 0.67 7.32
C PRO A 142 -11.98 0.18 5.90
N ARG A 143 -13.02 -0.34 5.24
CA ARG A 143 -12.90 -1.02 3.95
C ARG A 143 -14.03 -0.64 3.01
N ALA A 144 -13.72 -0.57 1.72
CA ALA A 144 -14.68 -0.46 0.63
C ALA A 144 -14.25 -1.34 -0.54
N VAL A 145 -15.16 -1.61 -1.46
CA VAL A 145 -14.88 -2.41 -2.66
C VAL A 145 -15.10 -1.56 -3.92
N ALA A 146 -14.11 -1.53 -4.80
CA ALA A 146 -14.23 -1.00 -6.15
C ALA A 146 -14.30 -2.18 -7.13
N VAL A 147 -15.44 -2.37 -7.79
CA VAL A 147 -15.59 -3.36 -8.86
C VAL A 147 -15.13 -2.71 -10.16
N ALA A 148 -13.96 -3.13 -10.62
CA ALA A 148 -13.26 -2.57 -11.76
C ALA A 148 -13.45 -3.43 -13.04
N ARG A 149 -12.99 -2.86 -14.16
CA ARG A 149 -13.00 -3.49 -15.50
C ARG A 149 -14.39 -3.81 -16.06
N LEU A 150 -15.36 -2.94 -15.75
CA LEU A 150 -16.72 -3.01 -16.29
C LEU A 150 -16.80 -2.70 -17.80
N ASP A 151 -15.72 -2.20 -18.41
CA ASP A 151 -15.57 -2.01 -19.85
C ASP A 151 -15.30 -3.30 -20.63
N HIS A 152 -15.02 -4.41 -19.93
CA HIS A 152 -14.72 -5.67 -20.58
C HIS A 152 -16.03 -6.39 -21.00
N PRO A 153 -16.14 -6.98 -22.21
CA PRO A 153 -17.37 -7.65 -22.68
C PRO A 153 -17.84 -8.87 -21.88
N ARG A 154 -17.01 -9.35 -20.93
CA ARG A 154 -17.32 -10.46 -20.02
C ARG A 154 -17.50 -9.98 -18.57
N ALA A 155 -17.57 -8.67 -18.36
CA ALA A 155 -17.76 -8.11 -17.04
C ALA A 155 -19.17 -8.41 -16.54
N ASP A 156 -19.27 -8.91 -15.32
CA ASP A 156 -20.54 -9.13 -14.64
C ASP A 156 -20.44 -8.51 -13.24
N PHE A 157 -21.15 -7.40 -13.05
CA PHE A 157 -21.14 -6.68 -11.78
C PHE A 157 -21.85 -7.46 -10.68
N ASP A 158 -22.99 -8.08 -11.00
CA ASP A 158 -23.81 -8.79 -10.02
C ASP A 158 -23.09 -10.06 -9.55
N GLU A 159 -22.41 -10.78 -10.46
CA GLU A 159 -21.57 -11.92 -10.09
C GLU A 159 -20.38 -11.49 -9.21
N ALA A 160 -19.76 -10.35 -9.52
CA ALA A 160 -18.66 -9.81 -8.72
C ALA A 160 -19.12 -9.39 -7.31
N VAL A 161 -20.27 -8.73 -7.17
CA VAL A 161 -20.87 -8.40 -5.87
C VAL A 161 -21.21 -9.66 -5.09
N ALA A 162 -21.87 -10.63 -5.73
CA ALA A 162 -22.22 -11.90 -5.09
C ALA A 162 -20.96 -12.69 -4.66
N LEU A 163 -19.86 -12.62 -5.43
CA LEU A 163 -18.57 -13.17 -5.03
C LEU A 163 -18.01 -12.46 -3.80
N CYS A 164 -18.04 -11.13 -3.77
CA CYS A 164 -17.61 -10.36 -2.62
C CYS A 164 -18.42 -10.74 -1.39
N GLN A 165 -19.74 -10.80 -1.47
CA GLN A 165 -20.60 -11.18 -0.34
C GLN A 165 -20.28 -12.59 0.19
N ARG A 166 -20.08 -13.57 -0.71
CA ARG A 166 -19.71 -14.93 -0.30
C ARG A 166 -18.36 -15.02 0.40
N VAL A 167 -17.40 -14.16 0.06
CA VAL A 167 -16.02 -14.24 0.57
C VAL A 167 -15.78 -13.29 1.75
N PHE A 168 -16.38 -12.10 1.72
CA PHE A 168 -16.13 -11.01 2.66
C PHE A 168 -17.26 -10.82 3.68
N GLY A 169 -18.45 -11.38 3.43
CA GLY A 169 -19.63 -11.26 4.29
C GLY A 169 -20.78 -10.46 3.67
N ASP A 170 -21.97 -10.61 4.26
CA ASP A 170 -23.22 -10.04 3.74
C ASP A 170 -23.29 -8.51 3.84
N ASP A 171 -22.47 -7.90 4.71
CA ASP A 171 -22.37 -6.44 4.89
C ASP A 171 -21.64 -5.73 3.73
N VAL A 172 -21.19 -6.48 2.71
CA VAL A 172 -20.66 -5.94 1.46
C VAL A 172 -21.81 -5.63 0.51
N LEU A 173 -22.21 -4.36 0.50
CA LEU A 173 -23.44 -3.91 -0.16
C LEU A 173 -23.18 -2.87 -1.24
N PRO A 174 -23.81 -2.95 -2.42
CA PRO A 174 -23.66 -1.95 -3.45
C PRO A 174 -24.20 -0.60 -3.01
N LEU A 175 -23.39 0.45 -3.19
CA LEU A 175 -23.85 1.83 -3.02
C LEU A 175 -24.45 2.36 -4.34
N HIS A 176 -23.93 1.87 -5.46
CA HIS A 176 -24.37 2.19 -6.80
C HIS A 176 -24.48 0.93 -7.66
N LEU A 177 -25.43 0.91 -8.59
CA LEU A 177 -25.53 -0.10 -9.65
C LEU A 177 -25.04 0.48 -10.98
N PRO A 178 -24.40 -0.31 -11.86
CA PRO A 178 -24.08 0.15 -13.20
C PRO A 178 -25.36 0.37 -14.03
N MET A 179 -25.44 1.51 -14.71
CA MET A 179 -26.47 1.78 -15.73
C MET A 179 -25.86 1.50 -17.10
N LEU A 180 -26.46 0.55 -17.82
CA LEU A 180 -26.06 0.23 -19.19
C LEU A 180 -26.50 1.33 -20.16
N GLY A 181 -25.71 1.54 -21.21
CA GLY A 181 -26.03 2.43 -22.32
C GLY A 181 -27.04 1.81 -23.28
N ASP A 182 -27.35 2.57 -24.34
CA ASP A 182 -28.32 2.15 -25.37
C ASP A 182 -27.91 0.87 -26.14
N ASP A 183 -26.62 0.53 -26.12
CA ASP A 183 -26.10 -0.71 -26.70
C ASP A 183 -26.39 -1.95 -25.84
N GLY A 184 -26.82 -1.75 -24.60
CA GLY A 184 -27.10 -2.81 -23.63
C GLY A 184 -25.86 -3.55 -23.13
N GLU A 185 -24.65 -3.04 -23.42
CA GLU A 185 -23.39 -3.70 -23.07
C GLU A 185 -22.44 -2.76 -22.32
N SER A 186 -22.32 -1.50 -22.76
CA SER A 186 -21.40 -0.54 -22.14
C SER A 186 -22.02 0.10 -20.90
N VAL A 187 -21.22 0.30 -19.84
CA VAL A 187 -21.67 1.08 -18.68
C VAL A 187 -21.60 2.56 -19.02
N ALA A 188 -22.77 3.22 -19.06
CA ALA A 188 -22.93 4.63 -19.41
C ALA A 188 -23.28 5.53 -18.21
N GLY A 189 -23.64 4.93 -17.09
CA GLY A 189 -24.11 5.65 -15.90
C GLY A 189 -23.99 4.83 -14.63
N LEU A 190 -24.34 5.44 -13.51
CA LEU A 190 -24.54 4.77 -12.23
C LEU A 190 -25.90 5.12 -11.64
N LEU A 191 -26.56 4.15 -11.00
CA LEU A 191 -27.79 4.33 -10.23
C LEU A 191 -27.44 4.38 -8.74
N ALA A 192 -27.56 5.55 -8.11
CA ALA A 192 -27.28 5.73 -6.69
C ALA A 192 -28.44 5.22 -5.84
N LEU A 193 -28.20 4.24 -4.97
CA LEU A 193 -29.25 3.57 -4.20
C LEU A 193 -29.73 4.39 -2.99
N VAL A 194 -28.84 5.17 -2.37
CA VAL A 194 -29.18 6.04 -1.23
C VAL A 194 -30.01 7.23 -1.69
N THR A 195 -29.47 8.02 -2.64
CA THR A 195 -30.09 9.27 -3.11
C THR A 195 -31.19 9.05 -4.14
N ARG A 196 -31.30 7.84 -4.70
CA ARG A 196 -32.21 7.48 -5.82
C ARG A 196 -32.00 8.36 -7.05
N ARG A 197 -30.74 8.68 -7.36
CA ARG A 197 -30.34 9.51 -8.51
C ARG A 197 -29.61 8.70 -9.57
N VAL A 198 -29.63 9.19 -10.81
CA VAL A 198 -28.81 8.68 -11.90
C VAL A 198 -27.64 9.62 -12.12
N HIS A 199 -26.43 9.06 -12.11
CA HIS A 199 -25.20 9.72 -12.55
C HIS A 199 -24.97 9.31 -14.01
N ASP A 200 -25.28 10.20 -14.95
CA ASP A 200 -25.24 9.90 -16.38
C ASP A 200 -23.95 10.46 -17.02
N TYR A 201 -23.11 9.57 -17.55
CA TYR A 201 -21.83 9.92 -18.20
C TYR A 201 -21.92 9.91 -19.73
N SER A 202 -23.11 9.70 -20.32
CA SER A 202 -23.27 9.65 -21.78
C SER A 202 -22.88 10.97 -22.48
N ALA A 203 -22.97 12.10 -21.77
CA ALA A 203 -22.57 13.42 -22.24
C ALA A 203 -21.09 13.77 -21.93
N GLY A 204 -20.34 12.87 -21.29
CA GLY A 204 -18.96 13.08 -20.85
C GLY A 204 -18.83 13.28 -19.34
N LEU A 205 -17.66 13.78 -18.93
CA LEU A 205 -17.29 14.02 -17.53
C LEU A 205 -17.30 15.53 -17.23
N PRO A 206 -17.80 15.97 -16.06
CA PRO A 206 -18.42 15.18 -14.99
C PRO A 206 -19.83 14.67 -15.35
N ALA A 207 -20.35 13.72 -14.57
CA ALA A 207 -21.68 13.16 -14.78
C ALA A 207 -22.79 14.23 -14.69
N THR A 208 -23.84 14.06 -15.48
CA THR A 208 -25.10 14.78 -15.27
C THR A 208 -25.94 14.01 -14.26
N VAL A 209 -26.22 14.63 -13.10
CA VAL A 209 -27.08 14.04 -12.07
C VAL A 209 -28.54 14.34 -12.38
N ARG A 210 -29.39 13.32 -12.49
CA ARG A 210 -30.81 13.44 -12.85
C ARG A 210 -31.71 12.47 -12.09
N GLU A 211 -33.02 12.66 -12.23
CA GLU A 211 -34.02 11.70 -11.73
C GLU A 211 -33.96 10.39 -12.53
N PRO A 212 -34.25 9.25 -11.89
CA PRO A 212 -34.32 7.96 -12.57
C PRO A 212 -35.54 7.87 -13.49
N ASP A 213 -35.31 7.36 -14.69
CA ASP A 213 -36.37 6.99 -15.61
C ASP A 213 -37.16 5.77 -15.09
N PRO A 214 -38.42 5.57 -15.52
CA PRO A 214 -39.24 4.45 -15.05
C PRO A 214 -38.60 3.06 -15.20
N GLN A 215 -37.69 2.88 -16.16
CA GLN A 215 -36.97 1.63 -16.38
C GLN A 215 -35.90 1.34 -15.31
N HIS A 216 -35.38 2.36 -14.62
CA HIS A 216 -34.35 2.22 -13.59
C HIS A 216 -34.95 1.92 -12.20
N LEU A 217 -36.22 2.31 -11.98
CA LEU A 217 -36.89 2.20 -10.68
C LEU A 217 -36.95 0.76 -10.12
N PRO A 218 -37.23 -0.29 -10.92
CA PRO A 218 -37.28 -1.66 -10.41
C PRO A 218 -35.95 -2.13 -9.82
N ALA A 219 -34.84 -1.91 -10.53
CA ALA A 219 -33.50 -2.31 -10.08
C ALA A 219 -33.09 -1.55 -8.80
N ILE A 220 -33.38 -0.24 -8.74
CA ILE A 220 -33.14 0.56 -7.53
C ILE A 220 -33.96 0.00 -6.36
N ALA A 221 -35.24 -0.31 -6.55
CA ALA A 221 -36.10 -0.80 -5.48
C ALA A 221 -35.65 -2.16 -4.94
N GLU A 222 -35.17 -3.06 -5.81
CA GLU A 222 -34.72 -4.40 -5.45
C GLU A 222 -33.47 -4.38 -4.56
N SER A 223 -32.41 -3.67 -4.96
CA SER A 223 -31.14 -3.66 -4.21
C SER A 223 -31.09 -2.67 -3.05
N ARG A 224 -32.04 -1.73 -2.96
CA ARG A 224 -32.01 -0.67 -1.95
C ARG A 224 -32.41 -1.16 -0.56
N GLY A 225 -33.26 -2.19 -0.45
CA GLY A 225 -33.79 -2.66 0.84
C GLY A 225 -32.68 -3.00 1.83
N GLU A 226 -31.84 -3.96 1.43
CA GLU A 226 -30.71 -4.47 2.22
C GLU A 226 -29.70 -3.36 2.56
N LEU A 227 -29.37 -2.50 1.59
CA LEU A 227 -28.47 -1.36 1.81
C LEU A 227 -28.97 -0.44 2.92
N ILE A 228 -30.25 -0.08 2.88
CA ILE A 228 -30.83 0.85 3.85
C ILE A 228 -30.94 0.18 5.21
N GLU A 229 -31.32 -1.09 5.28
CA GLU A 229 -31.32 -1.84 6.55
C GLU A 229 -29.92 -1.89 7.17
N GLY A 230 -28.88 -2.16 6.37
CA GLY A 230 -27.49 -2.17 6.82
C GLY A 230 -27.00 -0.79 7.31
N ILE A 231 -27.38 0.30 6.63
CA ILE A 231 -27.05 1.67 7.06
C ILE A 231 -27.73 1.99 8.40
N ILE A 232 -29.02 1.68 8.53
CA ILE A 232 -29.83 2.05 9.68
C ILE A 232 -29.44 1.26 10.93
N ALA A 233 -28.93 0.03 10.77
CA ALA A 233 -28.46 -0.79 11.89
C ALA A 233 -27.38 -0.08 12.74
N GLU A 234 -26.65 0.86 12.14
CA GLU A 234 -25.59 1.64 12.80
C GLU A 234 -26.04 3.03 13.29
N SER A 235 -27.31 3.36 13.09
CA SER A 235 -27.87 4.64 13.51
C SER A 235 -27.90 4.76 15.04
N GLU A 236 -27.66 5.98 15.53
CA GLU A 236 -27.88 6.30 16.95
C GLU A 236 -29.39 6.45 17.26
N ASP A 237 -30.24 6.61 16.24
CA ASP A 237 -31.69 6.63 16.39
C ASP A 237 -32.26 5.19 16.32
N GLU A 238 -32.44 4.58 17.48
CA GLU A 238 -33.02 3.24 17.63
C GLU A 238 -34.43 3.11 17.00
N THR A 239 -35.14 4.22 16.76
CA THR A 239 -36.49 4.21 16.16
C THR A 239 -36.48 4.21 14.64
N LEU A 240 -35.32 4.42 14.03
CA LEU A 240 -35.20 4.65 12.59
C LEU A 240 -35.49 3.38 11.78
N MET A 241 -35.15 2.21 12.32
CA MET A 241 -35.49 0.91 11.75
C MET A 241 -37.01 0.67 11.76
N ASP A 242 -37.68 0.86 12.89
CA ASP A 242 -39.13 0.68 13.00
C ASP A 242 -39.88 1.60 12.02
N ARG A 243 -39.46 2.86 11.93
CA ARG A 243 -40.03 3.83 10.98
C ARG A 243 -39.85 3.39 9.54
N TYR A 244 -38.69 2.83 9.19
CA TYR A 244 -38.44 2.30 7.85
C TYR A 244 -39.36 1.12 7.52
N LEU A 245 -39.49 0.16 8.44
CA LEU A 245 -40.35 -1.01 8.29
C LEU A 245 -41.84 -0.64 8.20
N ASP A 246 -42.25 0.44 8.88
CA ASP A 246 -43.59 1.04 8.77
C ASP A 246 -43.80 1.84 7.46
N GLY A 247 -42.78 1.92 6.60
CA GLY A 247 -42.84 2.56 5.28
C GLY A 247 -42.65 4.08 5.30
N ALA A 248 -42.08 4.65 6.37
CA ALA A 248 -41.75 6.07 6.41
C ALA A 248 -40.57 6.39 5.48
N GLU A 249 -40.63 7.55 4.82
CA GLU A 249 -39.46 8.09 4.12
C GLU A 249 -38.45 8.61 5.14
N ILE A 250 -37.20 8.15 4.99
CA ILE A 250 -36.06 8.59 5.79
C ILE A 250 -35.33 9.68 5.00
N ASP A 251 -34.92 10.72 5.73
CA ASP A 251 -34.15 11.81 5.19
C ASP A 251 -32.77 11.32 4.68
N THR A 252 -32.40 11.75 3.48
CA THR A 252 -31.16 11.31 2.82
C THR A 252 -29.92 11.74 3.59
N ASP A 253 -29.92 12.92 4.21
CA ASP A 253 -28.74 13.43 4.94
C ASP A 253 -28.49 12.58 6.20
N VAL A 254 -29.56 12.08 6.83
CA VAL A 254 -29.45 11.13 7.95
C VAL A 254 -28.83 9.82 7.48
N LEU A 255 -29.31 9.26 6.36
CA LEU A 255 -28.75 8.02 5.80
C LEU A 255 -27.28 8.17 5.41
N VAL A 256 -26.88 9.31 4.84
CA VAL A 256 -25.47 9.57 4.49
C VAL A 256 -24.62 9.63 5.74
N GLY A 257 -25.06 10.33 6.79
CA GLY A 257 -24.33 10.40 8.07
C GLY A 257 -24.18 9.04 8.74
N ASP A 258 -25.22 8.20 8.71
CA ASP A 258 -25.16 6.85 9.27
C ASP A 258 -24.29 5.92 8.42
N LEU A 259 -24.31 6.06 7.08
CA LEU A 259 -23.42 5.33 6.17
C LEU A 259 -21.95 5.65 6.47
N GLU A 260 -21.59 6.92 6.62
CA GLU A 260 -20.21 7.32 6.94
C GLU A 260 -19.72 6.66 8.24
N LYS A 261 -20.57 6.64 9.28
CA LYS A 261 -20.26 5.95 10.55
C LYS A 261 -20.11 4.44 10.37
N ALA A 262 -21.01 3.81 9.61
CA ALA A 262 -20.99 2.37 9.36
C ALA A 262 -19.71 1.94 8.63
N VAL A 263 -19.25 2.73 7.66
CA VAL A 263 -17.99 2.49 6.94
C VAL A 263 -16.78 2.72 7.85
N ALA A 264 -16.75 3.83 8.59
CA ALA A 264 -15.64 4.15 9.50
C ALA A 264 -15.46 3.12 10.62
N ARG A 265 -16.55 2.49 11.07
CA ARG A 265 -16.53 1.42 12.09
C ARG A 265 -16.31 0.02 11.51
N GLY A 266 -16.38 -0.14 10.19
CA GLY A 266 -16.23 -1.44 9.53
C GLY A 266 -17.43 -2.36 9.75
N HIS A 267 -18.65 -1.82 9.84
CA HIS A 267 -19.89 -2.61 9.92
C HIS A 267 -20.64 -2.66 8.57
N LEU A 268 -20.32 -1.77 7.64
CA LEU A 268 -20.82 -1.79 6.26
C LEU A 268 -19.68 -1.50 5.30
N TYR A 269 -19.62 -2.24 4.20
CA TYR A 269 -18.55 -2.13 3.21
C TYR A 269 -19.11 -1.79 1.83
N PRO A 270 -19.03 -0.52 1.39
CA PRO A 270 -19.72 -0.07 0.18
C PRO A 270 -19.04 -0.62 -1.07
N VAL A 271 -19.83 -1.14 -2.00
CA VAL A 271 -19.38 -1.55 -3.34
C VAL A 271 -19.66 -0.46 -4.36
N LEU A 272 -18.62 -0.07 -5.09
CA LEU A 272 -18.67 0.98 -6.12
C LEU A 272 -18.25 0.41 -7.48
N PRO A 273 -19.13 0.42 -8.50
CA PRO A 273 -18.76 0.17 -9.89
C PRO A 273 -17.86 1.29 -10.42
N VAL A 274 -16.70 0.92 -10.96
CA VAL A 274 -15.75 1.88 -11.55
C VAL A 274 -15.22 1.40 -12.90
N CYS A 275 -15.04 2.34 -13.82
CA CYS A 275 -14.41 2.10 -15.10
C CYS A 275 -13.28 3.11 -15.32
N ALA A 276 -12.04 2.68 -15.10
CA ALA A 276 -10.87 3.54 -15.22
C ALA A 276 -10.63 4.05 -16.65
N THR A 277 -11.07 3.31 -17.68
CA THR A 277 -10.86 3.65 -19.09
C THR A 277 -11.85 4.70 -19.59
N THR A 278 -13.13 4.61 -19.18
CA THR A 278 -14.18 5.56 -19.58
C THR A 278 -14.35 6.72 -18.60
N GLY A 279 -13.90 6.54 -17.35
CA GLY A 279 -14.05 7.49 -16.25
C GLY A 279 -15.35 7.35 -15.46
N VAL A 280 -16.22 6.40 -15.81
CA VAL A 280 -17.47 6.15 -15.08
C VAL A 280 -17.18 5.76 -13.64
N GLY A 281 -17.84 6.43 -12.69
CA GLY A 281 -17.75 6.16 -11.26
C GLY A 281 -16.51 6.72 -10.55
N LEU A 282 -15.58 7.37 -11.25
CA LEU A 282 -14.37 7.92 -10.61
C LEU A 282 -14.68 9.10 -9.69
N ASP A 283 -15.59 9.98 -10.08
CA ASP A 283 -16.08 11.09 -9.25
C ASP A 283 -16.80 10.59 -8.00
N VAL A 284 -17.68 9.61 -8.16
CA VAL A 284 -18.39 8.96 -7.04
C VAL A 284 -17.42 8.27 -6.09
N LEU A 285 -16.40 7.59 -6.63
CA LEU A 285 -15.36 6.98 -5.80
C LEU A 285 -14.57 8.06 -5.05
N LEU A 286 -14.14 9.13 -5.71
CA LEU A 286 -13.42 10.25 -5.06
C LEU A 286 -14.25 10.88 -3.93
N ASP A 287 -15.54 11.12 -4.15
CA ASP A 287 -16.46 11.62 -3.12
C ASP A 287 -16.53 10.64 -1.94
N THR A 288 -16.70 9.35 -2.22
CA THR A 288 -16.77 8.30 -1.20
C THR A 288 -15.49 8.18 -0.39
N LEU A 289 -14.32 8.28 -1.01
CA LEU A 289 -13.02 8.24 -0.33
C LEU A 289 -12.87 9.39 0.68
N VAL A 290 -13.46 10.56 0.40
CA VAL A 290 -13.37 11.72 1.27
C VAL A 290 -14.44 11.70 2.37
N SER A 291 -15.66 11.29 2.04
CA SER A 291 -16.79 11.31 2.96
C SER A 291 -16.83 10.09 3.89
N ALA A 292 -16.65 8.88 3.36
CA ALA A 292 -16.90 7.64 4.10
C ALA A 292 -15.68 7.11 4.85
N PHE A 293 -14.46 7.35 4.34
CA PHE A 293 -13.26 6.92 5.06
C PHE A 293 -12.88 7.91 6.16
N PRO A 294 -12.45 7.44 7.33
CA PRO A 294 -12.15 8.31 8.45
C PRO A 294 -10.80 9.03 8.25
N PRO A 295 -10.61 10.20 8.89
CA PRO A 295 -9.31 10.81 9.02
C PRO A 295 -8.36 9.95 9.87
N PRO A 296 -7.04 10.11 9.70
CA PRO A 296 -6.03 9.42 10.50
C PRO A 296 -6.20 9.55 12.03
N LEU A 297 -6.83 10.62 12.52
CA LEU A 297 -7.04 10.86 13.96
C LEU A 297 -8.03 9.90 14.61
N GLU A 298 -8.90 9.26 13.81
CA GLU A 298 -9.86 8.27 14.30
C GLU A 298 -9.26 6.86 14.34
N ARG A 299 -8.00 6.70 13.92
CA ARG A 299 -7.27 5.44 13.98
C ARG A 299 -6.36 5.39 15.21
N PRO A 300 -6.29 4.24 15.90
CA PRO A 300 -5.35 4.08 17.00
C PRO A 300 -3.91 4.13 16.46
N VAL A 301 -3.06 4.92 17.10
CA VAL A 301 -1.62 4.89 16.85
C VAL A 301 -1.05 3.57 17.38
N PRO A 302 -0.15 2.88 16.64
CA PRO A 302 0.49 1.68 17.12
C PRO A 302 1.19 1.91 18.47
N ALA A 303 1.29 0.87 19.30
CA ALA A 303 1.91 0.98 20.61
C ALA A 303 3.34 1.53 20.51
N VAL A 304 3.70 2.43 21.43
CA VAL A 304 5.00 3.11 21.47
C VAL A 304 5.73 2.74 22.77
N THR A 305 7.02 2.48 22.67
CA THR A 305 7.92 2.28 23.81
C THR A 305 9.12 3.23 23.76
N GLY A 306 9.82 3.37 24.89
CA GLY A 306 11.21 3.84 24.87
C GLY A 306 12.14 2.77 24.28
N LEU A 307 13.39 3.14 23.99
CA LEU A 307 14.42 2.20 23.51
C LEU A 307 14.76 1.09 24.53
N ASP A 308 14.45 1.31 25.81
CA ASP A 308 14.58 0.32 26.89
C ASP A 308 13.39 -0.66 26.98
N GLY A 309 12.41 -0.53 26.08
CA GLY A 309 11.17 -1.30 26.09
C GLY A 309 10.13 -0.82 27.11
N SER A 310 10.38 0.29 27.81
CA SER A 310 9.38 0.86 28.72
C SER A 310 8.16 1.38 27.94
N PRO A 311 6.91 0.98 28.32
CA PRO A 311 5.73 1.43 27.61
C PRO A 311 5.53 2.95 27.77
N ARG A 312 5.05 3.60 26.70
CA ARG A 312 4.67 5.02 26.70
C ARG A 312 3.15 5.16 26.64
N SER A 313 2.66 6.33 27.04
CA SER A 313 1.24 6.65 26.92
C SER A 313 0.79 6.59 25.46
N PRO A 314 -0.42 6.10 25.18
CA PRO A 314 -0.97 6.12 23.82
C PRO A 314 -0.94 7.53 23.23
N LEU A 315 -0.51 7.65 21.98
CA LEU A 315 -0.48 8.91 21.25
C LEU A 315 -1.83 9.14 20.56
N ALA A 316 -2.32 10.37 20.58
CA ALA A 316 -3.60 10.76 19.97
C ALA A 316 -3.45 11.33 18.54
N GLY A 317 -2.27 11.16 17.93
CA GLY A 317 -1.98 11.74 16.61
C GLY A 317 -1.94 13.27 16.59
N ASP A 318 -1.56 13.90 17.69
CA ASP A 318 -1.48 15.36 17.82
C ASP A 318 -0.29 15.92 17.00
N PRO A 319 -0.51 16.86 16.06
CA PRO A 319 0.55 17.53 15.31
C PRO A 319 1.57 18.29 16.16
N ASP A 320 1.16 18.73 17.35
CA ASP A 320 2.00 19.45 18.32
C ASP A 320 2.57 18.53 19.42
N GLY A 321 2.23 17.23 19.36
CA GLY A 321 2.73 16.20 20.26
C GLY A 321 4.15 15.72 19.95
N PRO A 322 4.66 14.70 20.66
CA PRO A 322 5.98 14.12 20.40
C PRO A 322 6.02 13.53 18.99
N LEU A 323 7.16 13.71 18.32
CA LEU A 323 7.36 13.18 16.98
C LEU A 323 7.51 11.67 17.03
N VAL A 324 6.61 10.97 16.36
CA VAL A 324 6.72 9.53 16.07
C VAL A 324 6.25 9.29 14.65
N ALA A 325 7.15 8.78 13.83
CA ALA A 325 6.91 8.43 12.44
C ALA A 325 7.58 7.10 12.11
N GLU A 326 7.21 6.47 11.01
CA GLU A 326 7.75 5.17 10.61
C GLU A 326 8.10 5.16 9.13
N VAL A 327 9.26 4.61 8.81
CA VAL A 327 9.70 4.42 7.42
C VAL A 327 8.97 3.22 6.84
N VAL A 328 8.00 3.46 5.96
CA VAL A 328 7.19 2.41 5.34
C VAL A 328 7.82 1.88 4.05
N ARG A 329 8.66 2.67 3.38
CA ARG A 329 9.45 2.21 2.23
C ARG A 329 10.74 3.00 2.10
N THR A 330 11.84 2.32 1.80
CA THR A 330 13.13 2.93 1.48
C THR A 330 13.54 2.60 0.05
N THR A 331 13.86 3.61 -0.74
CA THR A 331 14.48 3.45 -2.06
C THR A 331 15.83 4.17 -2.09
N VAL A 332 16.70 3.77 -3.02
CA VAL A 332 17.99 4.45 -3.23
C VAL A 332 17.95 5.15 -4.58
N ASP A 333 18.06 6.47 -4.56
CA ASP A 333 18.23 7.32 -5.72
C ASP A 333 19.71 7.64 -5.94
N ARG A 334 20.13 7.75 -7.21
CA ARG A 334 21.54 8.00 -7.59
C ARG A 334 22.06 9.35 -7.10
N HIS A 335 21.18 10.35 -7.00
CA HIS A 335 21.54 11.73 -6.69
C HIS A 335 21.19 12.10 -5.24
N LEU A 336 20.04 11.61 -4.75
CA LEU A 336 19.51 11.95 -3.44
C LEU A 336 19.90 10.95 -2.35
N GLY A 337 20.53 9.83 -2.71
CA GLY A 337 20.83 8.76 -1.77
C GLY A 337 19.56 8.04 -1.34
N ARG A 338 19.42 7.73 -0.04
CA ARG A 338 18.20 7.10 0.47
C ARG A 338 17.03 8.09 0.45
N VAL A 339 15.93 7.66 -0.16
CA VAL A 339 14.64 8.33 -0.14
C VAL A 339 13.69 7.44 0.66
N CYS A 340 13.23 7.92 1.81
CA CYS A 340 12.40 7.15 2.73
C CYS A 340 10.98 7.69 2.70
N LEU A 341 10.02 6.87 2.29
CA LEU A 341 8.60 7.15 2.47
C LEU A 341 8.24 6.92 3.94
N VAL A 342 7.65 7.92 4.58
CA VAL A 342 7.42 7.97 6.02
C VAL A 342 5.98 8.32 6.32
N ARG A 343 5.34 7.53 7.20
CA ARG A 343 4.04 7.82 7.81
C ARG A 343 4.26 8.51 9.15
N VAL A 344 3.72 9.72 9.33
CA VAL A 344 3.85 10.47 10.60
C VAL A 344 2.67 10.16 11.49
N PHE A 345 2.86 9.38 12.55
CA PHE A 345 1.78 9.01 13.47
C PHE A 345 1.48 10.11 14.48
N SER A 346 2.48 10.84 14.96
CA SER A 346 2.35 11.93 15.93
C SER A 346 3.41 13.01 15.69
N GLY A 347 3.12 14.23 16.09
CA GLY A 347 3.99 15.39 15.90
C GLY A 347 4.03 15.89 14.45
N THR A 348 5.03 16.71 14.13
CA THR A 348 5.21 17.26 12.78
C THR A 348 6.67 17.13 12.35
N LEU A 349 6.92 16.51 11.19
CA LEU A 349 8.23 16.49 10.56
C LEU A 349 8.49 17.81 9.83
N ARG A 350 9.70 18.36 9.99
CA ARG A 350 10.13 19.60 9.32
C ARG A 350 11.50 19.42 8.65
N PRO A 351 11.77 20.12 7.52
CA PRO A 351 13.09 20.12 6.90
C PRO A 351 14.18 20.59 7.89
N GLY A 352 15.35 19.97 7.84
CA GLY A 352 16.47 20.31 8.71
C GLY A 352 16.34 19.87 10.17
N GLN A 353 15.25 19.23 10.58
CA GLN A 353 15.02 18.78 11.95
C GLN A 353 15.98 17.62 12.32
N PRO A 354 16.64 17.66 13.50
CA PRO A 354 17.35 16.50 14.02
C PRO A 354 16.34 15.43 14.45
N VAL A 355 16.60 14.19 14.08
CA VAL A 355 15.75 13.04 14.39
C VAL A 355 16.58 11.86 14.84
N HIS A 356 15.98 11.02 15.66
CA HIS A 356 16.51 9.73 16.04
C HIS A 356 15.87 8.64 15.17
N VAL A 357 16.71 7.84 14.51
CA VAL A 357 16.29 6.68 13.72
C VAL A 357 16.61 5.41 14.51
N ALA A 358 15.56 4.67 14.87
CA ALA A 358 15.67 3.43 15.65
C ALA A 358 15.07 2.26 14.86
N GLY A 359 15.88 1.22 14.64
CA GLY A 359 15.44 -0.04 14.03
C GLY A 359 15.70 -1.21 14.97
N HIS A 360 14.74 -1.51 15.84
CA HIS A 360 14.83 -2.60 16.82
C HIS A 360 13.82 -3.71 16.51
N GLY A 361 14.03 -4.89 17.09
CA GLY A 361 13.05 -5.98 17.08
C GLY A 361 13.06 -6.84 15.82
N ARG A 362 14.20 -6.83 15.09
CA ARG A 362 14.42 -7.66 13.88
C ARG A 362 15.73 -8.45 13.90
N ALA A 363 16.41 -8.48 15.05
CA ALA A 363 17.68 -9.19 15.24
C ALA A 363 17.59 -10.70 14.93
N ASP A 364 16.48 -11.32 15.27
CA ASP A 364 16.15 -12.72 14.98
C ASP A 364 16.08 -13.04 13.48
N ARG A 365 15.83 -12.03 12.64
CA ARG A 365 15.77 -12.13 11.18
C ARG A 365 17.09 -11.78 10.50
N GLY A 366 18.18 -11.69 11.25
CA GLY A 366 19.51 -11.39 10.74
C GLY A 366 19.77 -9.89 10.53
N ARG A 367 18.91 -9.02 11.07
CA ARG A 367 19.07 -7.57 10.98
C ARG A 367 19.39 -7.00 12.37
N PRO A 368 20.65 -6.59 12.64
CA PRO A 368 21.04 -6.11 13.97
C PRO A 368 20.25 -4.84 14.33
N ASP A 369 19.93 -4.71 15.61
CA ASP A 369 19.32 -3.49 16.13
C ASP A 369 20.28 -2.31 15.93
N HIS A 370 19.74 -1.15 15.55
CA HIS A 370 20.54 0.04 15.29
C HIS A 370 19.82 1.32 15.72
N ASP A 371 20.63 2.29 16.17
CA ASP A 371 20.20 3.61 16.62
C ASP A 371 21.14 4.65 16.03
N THR A 372 20.60 5.69 15.39
CA THR A 372 21.42 6.76 14.83
C THR A 372 20.68 8.09 14.87
N ASP A 373 21.35 9.12 15.39
CA ASP A 373 20.89 10.50 15.28
C ASP A 373 21.27 11.06 13.90
N GLU A 374 20.28 11.51 13.16
CA GLU A 374 20.44 12.07 11.83
C GLU A 374 19.74 13.42 11.72
N ARG A 375 19.93 14.10 10.60
CA ARG A 375 19.24 15.35 10.29
C ARG A 375 18.50 15.19 8.99
N ILE A 376 17.20 15.44 9.03
CA ILE A 376 16.38 15.41 7.82
C ILE A 376 16.88 16.50 6.87
N GLY A 377 17.12 16.12 5.61
CA GLY A 377 17.40 17.06 4.53
C GLY A 377 16.13 17.79 4.11
N ALA A 378 15.52 17.34 3.02
CA ALA A 378 14.28 17.89 2.51
C ALA A 378 13.12 16.90 2.68
N LEU A 379 11.91 17.45 2.84
CA LEU A 379 10.66 16.69 2.81
C LEU A 379 10.03 16.89 1.44
N HIS A 380 9.44 15.83 0.91
CA HIS A 380 8.81 15.85 -0.40
C HIS A 380 7.44 15.17 -0.35
N ARG A 381 6.53 15.63 -1.19
CA ARG A 381 5.38 14.85 -1.63
C ARG A 381 5.80 14.02 -2.85
N PRO A 382 5.80 12.69 -2.76
CA PRO A 382 6.12 11.85 -3.89
C PRO A 382 4.95 11.83 -4.89
N LEU A 383 5.26 11.79 -6.18
CA LEU A 383 4.31 11.47 -7.24
C LEU A 383 5.07 10.67 -8.30
N GLY A 384 5.08 9.34 -8.14
CA GLY A 384 5.95 8.46 -8.92
C GLY A 384 7.43 8.80 -8.71
N ALA A 385 8.16 8.97 -9.80
CA ALA A 385 9.57 9.38 -9.75
C ALA A 385 9.79 10.87 -9.38
N ALA A 386 8.73 11.69 -9.40
CA ALA A 386 8.84 13.11 -9.08
C ALA A 386 8.73 13.34 -7.57
N LEU A 387 9.59 14.20 -7.03
CA LEU A 387 9.56 14.63 -5.63
C LEU A 387 9.33 16.14 -5.57
N ARG A 388 8.20 16.57 -5.02
CA ARG A 388 7.91 18.00 -4.81
C ARG A 388 8.19 18.39 -3.37
N GLU A 389 9.14 19.29 -3.14
CA GLU A 389 9.47 19.77 -1.80
C GLU A 389 8.26 20.37 -1.06
N VAL A 390 8.20 20.13 0.26
CA VAL A 390 7.17 20.67 1.16
C VAL A 390 7.76 21.20 2.47
N ALA A 391 7.04 22.13 3.10
CA ALA A 391 7.49 22.81 4.31
C ALA A 391 7.39 21.95 5.59
N GLY A 392 6.58 20.89 5.57
CA GLY A 392 6.34 20.03 6.71
C GLY A 392 5.37 18.89 6.38
N CYS A 393 5.35 17.88 7.24
CA CYS A 393 4.41 16.76 7.21
C CYS A 393 3.86 16.56 8.62
N VAL A 394 2.55 16.78 8.79
CA VAL A 394 1.88 16.72 10.10
C VAL A 394 1.50 15.27 10.44
N ALA A 395 1.17 15.04 11.70
CA ALA A 395 0.55 13.80 12.15
C ALA A 395 -0.64 13.43 11.24
N GLY A 396 -0.74 12.16 10.88
CA GLY A 396 -1.72 11.67 9.93
C GLY A 396 -1.23 11.62 8.48
N ASP A 397 -0.25 12.43 8.07
CA ASP A 397 0.16 12.52 6.66
C ASP A 397 1.37 11.62 6.32
N ILE A 398 1.65 11.50 5.02
CA ILE A 398 2.74 10.71 4.43
C ILE A 398 3.65 11.64 3.63
N CYS A 399 4.97 11.47 3.78
CA CYS A 399 5.94 12.21 2.97
C CYS A 399 7.18 11.38 2.67
N ALA A 400 7.95 11.80 1.67
CA ALA A 400 9.27 11.26 1.41
C ALA A 400 10.35 12.16 2.02
N ILE A 401 11.26 11.59 2.82
CA ILE A 401 12.38 12.30 3.42
C ILE A 401 13.71 11.88 2.80
N THR A 402 14.65 12.82 2.73
CA THR A 402 16.04 12.59 2.32
C THR A 402 17.01 13.01 3.42
N GLY A 403 18.29 12.64 3.27
CA GLY A 403 19.32 13.01 4.26
C GLY A 403 19.40 12.10 5.49
N VAL A 404 18.60 11.03 5.52
CA VAL A 404 18.64 9.96 6.53
C VAL A 404 19.29 8.70 5.95
N GLY A 405 20.62 8.68 5.94
CA GLY A 405 21.42 7.66 5.26
C GLY A 405 21.44 6.30 5.97
N GLY A 406 21.13 6.26 7.27
CA GLY A 406 21.05 5.03 8.07
C GLY A 406 19.66 4.41 8.12
N ALA A 407 18.62 5.12 7.68
CA ALA A 407 17.23 4.67 7.75
C ALA A 407 16.92 3.50 6.81
N HIS A 408 16.19 2.53 7.32
CA HIS A 408 15.70 1.35 6.62
C HIS A 408 14.18 1.26 6.69
N THR A 409 13.59 0.45 5.82
CA THR A 409 12.16 0.12 5.90
C THR A 409 11.84 -0.57 7.22
N GLY A 410 10.86 -0.04 7.95
CA GLY A 410 10.44 -0.46 9.28
C GLY A 410 11.07 0.29 10.44
N ASP A 411 11.93 1.27 10.19
CA ASP A 411 12.53 2.05 11.27
C ASP A 411 11.56 3.10 11.80
N THR A 412 11.63 3.34 13.11
CA THR A 412 10.95 4.45 13.77
C THR A 412 11.81 5.70 13.67
N VAL A 413 11.19 6.81 13.30
CA VAL A 413 11.78 8.16 13.29
C VAL A 413 11.12 8.97 14.39
N SER A 414 11.90 9.41 15.38
CA SER A 414 11.43 10.17 16.54
C SER A 414 12.31 11.39 16.82
N ALA A 415 11.97 12.17 17.84
CA ALA A 415 12.79 13.30 18.25
C ALA A 415 14.07 12.83 18.98
N THR A 416 15.18 13.55 18.82
CA THR A 416 16.47 13.17 19.45
C THR A 416 16.49 13.29 20.99
N ASP A 417 15.65 14.16 21.55
CA ASP A 417 15.50 14.36 22.99
C ASP A 417 14.56 13.35 23.65
N GLU A 418 13.63 12.79 22.88
CA GLU A 418 12.77 11.69 23.30
C GLU A 418 12.77 10.57 22.24
N PRO A 419 13.81 9.71 22.22
CA PRO A 419 13.84 8.54 21.34
C PRO A 419 12.73 7.54 21.67
N LEU A 420 11.97 7.19 20.64
CA LEU A 420 10.79 6.32 20.72
C LEU A 420 10.87 5.20 19.68
N LEU A 421 10.19 4.10 19.98
CA LEU A 421 10.09 2.93 19.12
C LEU A 421 8.61 2.55 18.95
N LEU A 422 8.17 2.40 17.71
CA LEU A 422 6.87 1.83 17.38
C LEU A 422 6.93 0.31 17.46
N ALA A 423 5.83 -0.31 17.89
CA ALA A 423 5.66 -1.75 17.78
C ALA A 423 5.84 -2.15 16.29
N PRO A 424 6.79 -3.06 15.99
CA PRO A 424 7.07 -3.47 14.63
C PRO A 424 5.87 -4.22 14.06
N TRP A 425 5.58 -4.03 12.76
CA TRP A 425 4.57 -4.83 12.09
C TRP A 425 5.13 -6.18 11.63
N GLU A 426 4.26 -7.19 11.57
CA GLU A 426 4.66 -8.55 11.23
C GLU A 426 5.01 -8.68 9.74
N MET A 427 6.24 -9.12 9.47
CA MET A 427 6.70 -9.45 8.13
C MET A 427 6.61 -10.95 7.88
N PRO A 428 6.32 -11.40 6.66
CA PRO A 428 6.40 -12.81 6.31
C PRO A 428 7.84 -13.35 6.44
N GLU A 429 8.00 -14.67 6.53
CA GLU A 429 9.30 -15.32 6.44
C GLU A 429 9.63 -15.68 4.98
N PRO A 430 10.81 -15.32 4.45
CA PRO A 430 11.22 -15.70 3.10
C PRO A 430 11.55 -17.20 3.03
N LEU A 431 10.99 -17.90 2.04
CA LEU A 431 11.09 -19.36 1.92
C LEU A 431 11.94 -19.84 0.74
N LEU A 432 12.34 -18.95 -0.17
CA LEU A 432 13.11 -19.30 -1.36
C LEU A 432 14.60 -18.94 -1.18
N PRO A 433 15.51 -19.92 -1.01
CA PRO A 433 16.94 -19.65 -0.95
C PRO A 433 17.56 -19.52 -2.34
N VAL A 434 18.35 -18.46 -2.55
CA VAL A 434 19.14 -18.21 -3.77
C VAL A 434 20.59 -18.00 -3.38
N ALA A 435 21.48 -18.94 -3.71
CA ALA A 435 22.91 -18.77 -3.46
C ALA A 435 23.52 -17.84 -4.53
N VAL A 436 24.15 -16.76 -4.09
CA VAL A 436 24.77 -15.74 -4.94
C VAL A 436 26.29 -15.77 -4.77
N VAL A 437 26.99 -15.62 -5.89
CA VAL A 437 28.46 -15.59 -5.93
C VAL A 437 28.92 -14.44 -6.82
N PRO A 438 29.93 -13.66 -6.43
CA PRO A 438 30.50 -12.65 -7.33
C PRO A 438 31.06 -13.34 -8.58
N ARG A 439 30.85 -12.75 -9.75
CA ARG A 439 31.28 -13.31 -11.03
C ARG A 439 32.81 -13.43 -11.10
N HIS A 440 33.51 -12.41 -10.61
CA HIS A 440 34.94 -12.42 -10.39
C HIS A 440 35.29 -12.12 -8.92
N PRO A 441 36.42 -12.62 -8.39
CA PRO A 441 36.81 -12.36 -7.00
C PRO A 441 36.86 -10.88 -6.61
N ASP A 442 37.21 -10.00 -7.57
CA ASP A 442 37.31 -8.56 -7.38
C ASP A 442 35.93 -7.87 -7.24
N ASP A 443 34.83 -8.55 -7.59
CA ASP A 443 33.47 -8.01 -7.54
C ASP A 443 32.84 -8.10 -6.13
N GLY A 444 33.51 -8.77 -5.19
CA GLY A 444 32.96 -9.06 -3.84
C GLY A 444 32.59 -7.80 -3.05
N ASP A 445 33.40 -6.75 -3.13
CA ASP A 445 33.12 -5.47 -2.44
C ASP A 445 31.91 -4.74 -3.05
N ALA A 446 31.73 -4.82 -4.37
CA ALA A 446 30.59 -4.23 -5.06
C ALA A 446 29.30 -4.98 -4.71
N LEU A 447 29.35 -6.31 -4.70
CA LEU A 447 28.23 -7.17 -4.29
C LEU A 447 27.79 -6.86 -2.85
N THR A 448 28.74 -6.78 -1.91
CA THR A 448 28.44 -6.48 -0.50
C THR A 448 27.73 -5.14 -0.35
N ARG A 449 28.25 -4.07 -0.99
CA ARG A 449 27.61 -2.75 -0.94
C ARG A 449 26.20 -2.74 -1.56
N SER A 450 25.98 -3.51 -2.62
CA SER A 450 24.66 -3.59 -3.27
C SER A 450 23.66 -4.40 -2.42
N LEU A 451 24.12 -5.46 -1.75
CA LEU A 451 23.31 -6.22 -0.79
C LEU A 451 22.89 -5.35 0.40
N ASP A 452 23.79 -4.55 0.97
CA ASP A 452 23.46 -3.64 2.07
C ASP A 452 22.35 -2.64 1.68
N ARG A 453 22.40 -2.11 0.45
CA ARG A 453 21.36 -1.20 -0.07
C ARG A 453 20.03 -1.93 -0.29
N LEU A 454 20.08 -3.17 -0.73
CA LEU A 454 18.90 -3.99 -0.99
C LEU A 454 18.17 -4.36 0.30
N ILE A 455 18.91 -4.83 1.32
CA ILE A 455 18.37 -5.20 2.64
C ILE A 455 17.79 -3.99 3.36
N ALA A 456 18.41 -2.81 3.19
CA ALA A 456 17.88 -1.55 3.70
C ALA A 456 16.47 -1.23 3.17
N GLY A 457 16.22 -1.54 1.89
CA GLY A 457 14.95 -1.29 1.21
C GLY A 457 13.89 -2.35 1.51
N ASP A 458 14.30 -3.62 1.56
CA ASP A 458 13.39 -4.75 1.64
C ASP A 458 13.62 -5.60 2.91
N PRO A 459 12.75 -5.46 3.93
CA PRO A 459 12.84 -6.18 5.18
C PRO A 459 12.38 -7.65 5.09
N THR A 460 11.84 -8.07 3.95
CA THR A 460 11.47 -9.48 3.71
C THR A 460 12.65 -10.30 3.17
N VAL A 461 13.75 -9.65 2.83
CA VAL A 461 14.98 -10.31 2.40
C VAL A 461 15.83 -10.67 3.60
N ARG A 462 16.24 -11.94 3.69
CA ARG A 462 17.21 -12.39 4.69
C ARG A 462 18.50 -12.81 4.01
N LEU A 463 19.61 -12.16 4.37
CA LEU A 463 20.93 -12.53 3.92
C LEU A 463 21.58 -13.45 4.95
N GLU A 464 22.07 -14.61 4.51
CA GLU A 464 22.73 -15.59 5.36
C GLU A 464 24.05 -16.02 4.74
N ARG A 465 25.09 -16.14 5.55
CA ARG A 465 26.32 -16.84 5.17
C ARG A 465 26.37 -18.19 5.89
N ASP A 466 26.13 -19.27 5.16
CA ASP A 466 26.08 -20.61 5.73
C ASP A 466 27.46 -20.97 6.33
N PRO A 467 27.54 -21.36 7.61
CA PRO A 467 28.82 -21.62 8.28
C PRO A 467 29.50 -22.91 7.83
N GLN A 468 28.77 -23.85 7.21
CA GLN A 468 29.26 -25.15 6.78
C GLN A 468 29.62 -25.17 5.29
N THR A 469 28.78 -24.57 4.45
CA THR A 469 28.96 -24.53 2.99
C THR A 469 29.69 -23.28 2.53
N HIS A 470 29.77 -22.25 3.39
CA HIS A 470 30.32 -20.92 3.11
C HIS A 470 29.62 -20.16 1.99
N GLN A 471 28.44 -20.63 1.55
CA GLN A 471 27.63 -19.94 0.56
C GLN A 471 27.01 -18.68 1.15
N LEU A 472 26.92 -17.64 0.32
CA LEU A 472 26.11 -16.47 0.59
C LEU A 472 24.71 -16.72 0.00
N VAL A 473 23.73 -16.89 0.88
CA VAL A 473 22.36 -17.26 0.53
C VAL A 473 21.45 -16.07 0.75
N LEU A 474 20.77 -15.65 -0.30
CA LEU A 474 19.73 -14.65 -0.29
C LEU A 474 18.38 -15.37 -0.18
N TRP A 475 17.69 -15.22 0.94
CA TRP A 475 16.34 -15.74 1.12
C TRP A 475 15.32 -14.71 0.60
N CYS A 476 14.52 -15.14 -0.36
CA CYS A 476 13.49 -14.37 -1.04
C CYS A 476 12.09 -14.93 -0.75
N MET A 477 11.06 -14.14 -1.03
CA MET A 477 9.67 -14.56 -0.87
C MET A 477 9.23 -15.60 -1.91
N GLY A 478 9.77 -15.51 -3.13
CA GLY A 478 9.45 -16.38 -4.25
C GLY A 478 10.27 -16.01 -5.49
N GLU A 479 10.04 -16.71 -6.60
CA GLU A 479 10.85 -16.57 -7.83
C GLU A 479 10.74 -15.17 -8.43
N ALA A 480 9.52 -14.61 -8.46
CA ALA A 480 9.30 -13.26 -8.97
C ALA A 480 10.07 -12.21 -8.17
N HIS A 481 10.09 -12.37 -6.85
CA HIS A 481 10.82 -11.49 -5.97
C HIS A 481 12.33 -11.66 -6.18
N ALA A 482 12.83 -12.89 -6.21
CA ALA A 482 14.24 -13.17 -6.48
C ALA A 482 14.73 -12.54 -7.79
N ASP A 483 13.96 -12.64 -8.88
CA ASP A 483 14.30 -12.02 -10.16
C ASP A 483 14.45 -10.49 -10.05
N VAL A 484 13.52 -9.82 -9.37
CA VAL A 484 13.59 -8.37 -9.13
C VAL A 484 14.83 -8.00 -8.32
N LEU A 485 15.13 -8.75 -7.25
CA LEU A 485 16.30 -8.50 -6.41
C LEU A 485 17.61 -8.68 -7.17
N LEU A 486 17.75 -9.76 -7.94
CA LEU A 486 18.93 -10.03 -8.75
C LEU A 486 19.12 -8.94 -9.81
N ASP A 487 18.04 -8.48 -10.44
CA ASP A 487 18.10 -7.39 -11.41
C ASP A 487 18.46 -6.05 -10.75
N ARG A 488 17.97 -5.78 -9.53
CA ARG A 488 18.37 -4.60 -8.74
C ARG A 488 19.86 -4.65 -8.39
N LEU A 489 20.37 -5.79 -7.92
CA LEU A 489 21.81 -5.96 -7.63
C LEU A 489 22.67 -5.68 -8.86
N ARG A 490 22.28 -6.19 -10.03
CA ARG A 490 22.98 -5.94 -11.30
C ARG A 490 22.90 -4.48 -11.74
N ALA A 491 21.73 -3.85 -11.62
CA ALA A 491 21.54 -2.43 -11.95
C ALA A 491 22.39 -1.52 -11.04
N ASP A 492 22.61 -1.95 -9.81
CA ASP A 492 23.46 -1.32 -8.81
C ASP A 492 24.97 -1.56 -9.02
N GLY A 493 25.33 -2.28 -10.08
CA GLY A 493 26.71 -2.53 -10.49
C GLY A 493 27.35 -3.76 -9.85
N ALA A 494 26.58 -4.67 -9.24
CA ALA A 494 27.11 -5.95 -8.79
C ALA A 494 27.14 -6.95 -9.96
N GLU A 495 28.33 -7.42 -10.30
CA GLU A 495 28.53 -8.55 -11.21
C GLU A 495 28.47 -9.85 -10.41
N LEU A 496 27.38 -10.60 -10.56
CA LEU A 496 27.12 -11.81 -9.81
C LEU A 496 26.46 -12.89 -10.66
N ASP A 497 26.71 -14.14 -10.28
CA ASP A 497 26.03 -15.32 -10.78
C ASP A 497 25.31 -16.04 -9.62
N THR A 498 24.39 -16.94 -9.96
CA THR A 498 23.70 -17.80 -8.99
C THR A 498 24.27 -19.21 -9.08
N GLU A 499 24.45 -19.88 -7.95
CA GLU A 499 24.84 -21.29 -7.90
C GLU A 499 23.78 -22.15 -7.18
N PRO A 500 23.77 -23.48 -7.37
CA PRO A 500 22.89 -24.35 -6.62
C PRO A 500 23.14 -24.24 -5.12
N VAL A 501 22.06 -24.15 -4.33
CA VAL A 501 22.12 -24.18 -2.87
C VAL A 501 22.61 -25.57 -2.44
N ARG A 502 23.66 -25.61 -1.61
CA ARG A 502 24.27 -26.83 -1.10
C ARG A 502 23.61 -27.18 0.23
N VAL A 503 23.27 -28.46 0.38
CA VAL A 503 22.79 -28.99 1.65
C VAL A 503 24.00 -29.55 2.41
N PRO A 504 24.28 -29.11 3.65
CA PRO A 504 25.35 -29.68 4.45
C PRO A 504 25.01 -31.13 4.82
N LEU A 505 25.63 -32.07 4.11
CA LEU A 505 25.44 -33.51 4.37
C LEU A 505 26.10 -33.90 5.69
N ARG A 506 25.45 -34.82 6.41
CA ARG A 506 26.01 -35.46 7.61
C ARG A 506 26.14 -36.95 7.35
N GLU A 507 27.27 -37.50 7.76
CA GLU A 507 27.55 -38.93 7.63
C GLU A 507 27.44 -39.61 9.01
N THR A 508 26.87 -40.81 9.03
CA THR A 508 26.83 -41.68 10.21
C THR A 508 27.00 -43.13 9.80
N PHE A 509 27.55 -43.95 10.69
CA PHE A 509 27.61 -45.39 10.48
C PHE A 509 26.21 -46.00 10.49
N THR A 510 25.92 -46.88 9.54
CA THR A 510 24.63 -47.61 9.48
C THR A 510 24.60 -48.84 10.38
N GLN A 511 25.78 -49.35 10.76
CA GLN A 511 25.95 -50.52 11.62
C GLN A 511 27.16 -50.35 12.54
N ALA A 512 27.17 -51.06 13.67
CA ALA A 512 28.33 -51.13 14.53
C ALA A 512 29.48 -51.85 13.80
N ALA A 513 30.67 -51.26 13.81
CA ALA A 513 31.87 -51.82 13.20
C ALA A 513 33.09 -51.63 14.10
N ALA A 514 34.07 -52.53 13.99
CA ALA A 514 35.34 -52.45 14.69
C ALA A 514 36.49 -52.29 13.67
N GLY A 515 37.36 -51.31 13.89
CA GLY A 515 38.55 -51.05 13.07
C GLY A 515 39.84 -51.12 13.89
N HIS A 516 40.94 -51.59 13.29
CA HIS A 516 42.27 -51.53 13.89
C HIS A 516 43.04 -50.32 13.32
N GLY A 517 43.36 -49.34 14.17
CA GLY A 517 44.23 -48.22 13.81
C GLY A 517 45.68 -48.49 14.26
N ARG A 518 46.64 -48.46 13.34
CA ARG A 518 48.07 -48.56 13.65
C ARG A 518 48.80 -47.33 13.09
N HIS A 519 49.32 -46.48 13.98
CA HIS A 519 50.21 -45.39 13.60
C HIS A 519 51.65 -45.81 13.92
N VAL A 520 52.49 -45.97 12.89
CA VAL A 520 53.91 -46.31 13.06
C VAL A 520 54.74 -45.12 12.60
N GLN A 521 55.21 -44.32 13.55
CA GLN A 521 56.26 -43.33 13.30
C GLN A 521 57.62 -44.03 13.27
N GLN A 522 58.44 -43.73 12.25
CA GLN A 522 59.85 -44.15 12.25
C GLN A 522 60.66 -43.20 13.14
N PRO A 523 61.58 -43.71 13.97
CA PRO A 523 62.47 -42.85 14.73
C PRO A 523 63.55 -42.29 13.79
N GLY A 524 63.36 -41.07 13.28
CA GLY A 524 64.43 -40.38 12.53
C GLY A 524 64.05 -39.37 11.43
N GLY A 525 62.81 -38.88 11.34
CA GLY A 525 62.47 -37.81 10.39
C GLY A 525 61.32 -36.95 10.91
N HIS A 526 61.53 -35.63 10.89
CA HIS A 526 60.74 -34.59 11.55
C HIS A 526 59.22 -34.72 11.45
N ASP A 527 58.56 -34.67 12.61
CA ASP A 527 57.22 -34.11 12.76
C ASP A 527 57.30 -32.60 12.48
N GLN A 528 56.87 -32.22 11.27
CA GLN A 528 56.11 -30.99 11.06
C GLN A 528 54.77 -31.38 10.45
#